data_AF-A0A945Y0T3-F1
#
_entry.id   AF-A0A945Y0T3-F1
#
_cell.length_a   1.000
_cell.length_b   1.000
_cell.length_c   1.000
_cell.angle_alpha   90.00
_cell.angle_beta   90.00
_cell.angle_gamma   90.00
#
_symmetry.space_group_name_H-M   'P 1'
#
loop_
_entity.id
_entity.type
_entity.pdbx_description
1 polymer ?
#
loop_
_entity_poly.entity_id
_entity_poly.type
_entity_poly.pdbx_seq_one_letter_code
_entity_poly.pdbx_strand_id
1 'polypeptide(L)'
;MASKKLTPLQETEARRKAAEEAKKNRKPVIRSDEEKATRKERVEKAKDALTRSTGMKGDHVAAGRSALKDFLRRLNEPKQPDDSRFESLLEAPFKAPPKKKSNDRY
;
A
#
# COMPACT_ATOMS: atom_id res chain seq x y z
N MET A 1 -2.00 37.89 -0.66
CA MET A 1 -0.79 37.10 -1.01
C MET A 1 -1.17 36.01 -1.98
N ALA A 2 -0.89 36.18 -3.28
CA ALA A 2 -1.20 35.17 -4.29
C ALA A 2 -0.28 33.95 -4.11
N SER A 3 -0.88 32.79 -3.84
CA SER A 3 -0.19 31.51 -3.69
C SER A 3 0.49 31.14 -5.01
N LYS A 4 1.80 31.35 -5.10
CA LYS A 4 2.66 30.89 -6.21
C LYS A 4 2.56 29.37 -6.31
N LYS A 5 1.67 28.88 -7.17
CA LYS A 5 1.61 27.47 -7.56
C LYS A 5 2.91 27.14 -8.28
N LEU A 6 3.63 26.13 -7.80
CA LEU A 6 4.84 25.63 -8.43
C LEU A 6 4.51 25.18 -9.86
N THR A 7 5.41 25.42 -10.79
CA THR A 7 5.26 24.87 -12.15
C THR A 7 5.33 23.33 -12.09
N PRO A 8 4.70 22.60 -13.02
CA PRO A 8 4.70 21.13 -13.00
C PRO A 8 6.11 20.52 -12.89
N LEU A 9 7.12 21.16 -13.50
CA LEU A 9 8.52 20.74 -13.40
C LEU A 9 9.07 20.92 -11.97
N GLN A 10 8.80 22.05 -11.32
CA GLN A 10 9.23 22.30 -9.95
C GLN A 10 8.53 21.37 -8.94
N GLU A 11 7.28 20.97 -9.19
CA GLU A 11 6.60 19.95 -8.38
C GLU A 11 7.26 18.57 -8.51
N THR A 12 7.70 18.19 -9.72
CA THR A 12 8.40 16.92 -9.93
C THR A 12 9.77 16.90 -9.25
N GLU A 13 10.52 18.00 -9.32
CA GLU A 13 11.81 18.13 -8.63
C GLU A 13 11.65 18.14 -7.11
N ALA A 14 10.61 18.82 -6.59
CA ALA A 14 10.30 18.82 -5.17
C ALA A 14 9.96 17.40 -4.67
N ARG A 15 9.20 16.62 -5.44
CA ARG A 15 8.92 15.21 -5.12
C ARG A 15 10.17 14.35 -5.16
N ARG A 16 11.08 14.59 -6.11
CA ARG A 16 12.33 13.84 -6.24
C ARG A 16 13.26 14.12 -5.05
N LYS A 17 13.44 15.39 -4.69
CA LYS A 17 14.24 15.81 -3.52
C LYS A 17 13.65 15.28 -2.21
N ALA A 18 12.33 15.39 -2.02
CA ALA A 18 11.65 14.84 -0.84
C ALA A 18 11.83 13.32 -0.72
N ALA A 19 11.81 12.59 -1.84
CA ALA A 19 12.05 11.14 -1.85
C ALA A 19 13.51 10.78 -1.53
N GLU A 20 14.48 11.60 -1.94
CA GLU A 20 15.90 11.41 -1.63
C GLU A 20 16.23 11.73 -0.17
N GLU A 21 15.65 12.78 0.39
CA GLU A 21 15.79 13.12 1.81
C GLU A 21 15.16 12.06 2.72
N ALA A 22 13.99 11.54 2.33
CA ALA A 22 13.35 10.43 3.04
C ALA A 22 14.20 9.14 3.02
N LYS A 23 14.97 8.91 1.95
CA LYS A 23 15.90 7.78 1.87
C LYS A 23 17.13 7.99 2.76
N LYS A 24 17.68 9.21 2.81
CA LYS A 24 18.85 9.55 3.64
C LYS A 24 18.58 9.45 5.15
N ASN A 25 17.39 9.85 5.59
CA ASN A 25 17.02 9.83 7.02
C ASN A 25 16.51 8.47 7.51
N ARG A 26 16.61 7.43 6.69
CA ARG A 26 16.06 6.11 7.03
C ARG A 26 17.00 5.39 7.99
N LYS A 27 16.73 5.51 9.29
CA LYS A 27 17.44 4.77 10.33
C LYS A 27 17.26 3.26 10.14
N PRO A 28 18.31 2.43 10.31
CA PRO A 28 18.16 0.99 10.31
C PRO A 28 17.27 0.58 11.49
N VAL A 29 16.12 -0.02 11.19
CA VAL A 29 15.21 -0.54 12.22
C VAL A 29 15.75 -1.91 12.64
N ILE A 30 16.38 -1.96 13.81
CA ILE A 30 16.75 -3.22 14.46
C ILE A 30 15.45 -3.81 15.02
N ARG A 31 15.01 -4.94 14.46
CA ARG A 31 13.79 -5.66 14.87
C ARG A 31 14.16 -6.90 15.69
N SER A 32 13.31 -7.28 16.64
CA SER A 32 13.44 -8.55 17.35
C SER A 32 13.20 -9.73 16.39
N ASP A 33 13.58 -10.94 16.79
CA ASP A 33 13.40 -12.12 15.93
C ASP A 33 11.92 -12.49 15.73
N GLU A 34 11.07 -12.22 16.71
CA GLU A 34 9.61 -12.38 16.62
C GLU A 34 8.99 -11.42 15.58
N GLU A 35 9.43 -10.17 15.56
CA GLU A 35 9.00 -9.19 14.55
C GLU A 35 9.48 -9.55 13.14
N LYS A 36 10.65 -10.18 13.02
CA LYS A 36 11.14 -10.71 11.74
C LYS A 36 10.29 -11.88 11.26
N ALA A 37 9.90 -12.79 12.15
CA ALA A 37 9.07 -13.94 11.83
C ALA A 37 7.69 -13.50 11.32
N THR A 38 6.99 -12.66 12.09
CA THR A 38 5.68 -12.12 11.70
C THR A 38 5.73 -11.34 10.38
N ARG A 39 6.80 -10.56 10.15
CA ARG A 39 7.02 -9.88 8.86
C ARG A 39 7.19 -10.88 7.72
N LYS A 40 7.94 -11.95 7.92
CA LYS A 40 8.15 -12.99 6.91
C LYS A 40 6.83 -13.67 6.54
N GLU A 41 6.03 -14.03 7.54
CA GLU A 41 4.69 -14.62 7.34
C GLU A 41 3.77 -13.68 6.54
N ARG A 42 3.72 -12.39 6.89
CA ARG A 42 2.92 -11.41 6.14
C ARG A 42 3.39 -11.27 4.69
N VAL A 43 4.70 -11.32 4.44
CA VAL A 43 5.24 -11.29 3.08
C VAL A 43 4.82 -12.51 2.29
N GLU A 44 4.91 -13.70 2.88
CA GLU A 44 4.53 -14.95 2.24
C GLU A 44 3.04 -14.96 1.91
N LYS A 45 2.16 -14.61 2.86
CA LYS A 45 0.72 -14.46 2.64
C LYS A 45 0.40 -13.46 1.52
N ALA A 46 1.04 -12.30 1.51
CA ALA A 46 0.80 -11.28 0.48
C ALA A 46 1.26 -11.74 -0.91
N LYS A 47 2.38 -12.45 -1.01
CA LYS A 47 2.88 -13.02 -2.27
C LYS A 47 1.96 -14.14 -2.77
N ASP A 48 1.52 -15.01 -1.88
CA ASP A 48 0.59 -16.09 -2.20
C ASP A 48 -0.77 -15.55 -2.68
N ALA A 49 -1.33 -14.54 -2.01
CA ALA A 49 -2.53 -13.84 -2.47
C ALA A 49 -2.34 -13.18 -3.85
N LEU A 50 -1.16 -12.59 -4.12
CA LEU A 50 -0.82 -12.08 -5.45
C LEU A 50 -0.79 -13.16 -6.51
N THR A 51 -0.24 -14.34 -6.20
CA THR A 51 -0.21 -15.50 -7.09
C THR A 51 -1.61 -16.01 -7.38
N ARG A 52 -2.43 -16.25 -6.35
CA ARG A 52 -3.81 -16.74 -6.50
C ARG A 52 -4.69 -15.77 -7.30
N SER A 53 -4.50 -14.47 -7.13
CA SER A 53 -5.25 -13.43 -7.83
C SER A 53 -4.81 -13.18 -9.28
N THR A 54 -3.72 -13.80 -9.76
CA THR A 54 -3.21 -13.56 -11.14
C THR A 54 -4.19 -13.99 -12.24
N GLY A 55 -4.97 -15.04 -12.02
CA GLY A 55 -5.99 -15.53 -12.96
C GLY A 55 -7.38 -14.92 -12.79
N MET A 56 -7.59 -14.10 -11.75
CA MET A 56 -8.91 -13.55 -11.43
C MET A 56 -9.20 -12.28 -12.25
N LYS A 57 -10.46 -12.12 -12.62
CA LYS A 57 -10.96 -10.97 -13.39
C LYS A 57 -12.03 -10.24 -12.59
N GLY A 58 -11.99 -8.92 -12.63
CA GLY A 58 -12.95 -8.03 -11.96
C GLY A 58 -12.32 -6.69 -11.63
N ASP A 59 -13.13 -5.62 -11.65
CA ASP A 59 -12.64 -4.24 -11.49
C ASP A 59 -11.91 -4.03 -10.15
N HIS A 60 -12.33 -4.76 -9.11
CA HIS A 60 -11.74 -4.70 -7.77
C HIS A 60 -10.44 -5.50 -7.65
N VAL A 61 -10.22 -6.51 -8.51
CA VAL A 61 -9.04 -7.40 -8.45
C VAL A 61 -7.76 -6.61 -8.74
N ALA A 62 -7.80 -5.73 -9.74
CA ALA A 62 -6.66 -4.88 -10.10
C ALA A 62 -6.26 -3.95 -8.95
N ALA A 63 -7.26 -3.33 -8.31
CA ALA A 63 -7.06 -2.47 -7.14
C ALA A 63 -6.51 -3.24 -5.94
N GLY A 64 -7.06 -4.42 -5.64
CA GLY A 64 -6.57 -5.32 -4.58
C GLY A 64 -5.11 -5.73 -4.81
N ARG A 65 -4.76 -6.12 -6.04
CA ARG A 65 -3.36 -6.47 -6.41
C ARG A 65 -2.42 -5.27 -6.26
N SER A 66 -2.85 -4.07 -6.63
CA SER A 66 -2.06 -2.86 -6.45
C SER A 66 -1.78 -2.59 -4.97
N ALA A 67 -2.79 -2.75 -4.11
CA ALA A 67 -2.66 -2.54 -2.68
C ALA A 67 -1.69 -3.56 -2.03
N LEU A 68 -1.75 -4.83 -2.43
CA LEU A 68 -0.78 -5.87 -1.99
C LEU A 68 0.65 -5.56 -2.42
N LYS A 69 0.84 -5.10 -3.67
CA LYS A 69 2.17 -4.66 -4.16
C LYS A 69 2.70 -3.45 -3.39
N ASP A 70 1.83 -2.49 -3.07
CA ASP A 70 2.21 -1.33 -2.28
C ASP A 70 2.58 -1.68 -0.85
N PHE A 71 1.87 -2.63 -0.23
CA PHE A 71 2.26 -3.17 1.08
C PHE A 71 3.68 -3.75 1.05
N LEU A 72 4.00 -4.61 0.07
CA LEU A 72 5.33 -5.19 -0.09
C LEU A 72 6.42 -4.13 -0.33
N ARG A 73 6.10 -3.09 -1.11
CA ARG A 73 7.02 -1.95 -1.35
C ARG A 73 7.31 -1.17 -0.07
N ARG A 74 6.32 -1.03 0.80
CA ARG A 74 6.40 -0.25 2.05
C ARG A 74 6.77 -1.09 3.26
N LEU A 75 7.11 -2.37 3.12
CA LEU A 75 7.35 -3.30 4.23
C LEU A 75 8.41 -2.83 5.27
N ASN A 76 9.31 -1.93 4.88
CA ASN A 76 10.33 -1.35 5.74
C ASN A 76 9.96 0.03 6.29
N GLU A 77 8.74 0.52 6.04
CA GLU A 77 8.23 1.78 6.56
C GLU A 77 7.64 1.61 7.95
N PRO A 78 7.75 2.63 8.82
CA PRO A 78 7.27 2.55 10.20
C PRO A 78 5.75 2.38 10.30
N LYS A 79 5.00 2.83 9.28
CA LYS A 79 3.54 2.78 9.26
C LYS A 79 3.02 1.56 8.49
N GLN A 80 3.24 0.37 9.04
CA GLN A 80 2.64 -0.86 8.53
C GLN A 80 1.12 -0.90 8.82
N PRO A 81 0.32 -1.57 7.98
CA PRO A 81 -1.05 -1.92 8.35
C PRO A 81 -1.05 -2.84 9.58
N ASP A 82 -2.02 -2.58 10.45
CA ASP A 82 -2.43 -3.48 11.51
C ASP A 82 -2.99 -4.79 10.94
N ASP A 83 -3.11 -5.80 11.78
CA ASP A 83 -3.42 -7.17 11.37
C ASP A 83 -4.78 -7.26 10.67
N SER A 84 -5.79 -6.56 11.20
CA SER A 84 -7.13 -6.49 10.59
C SER A 84 -7.11 -5.88 9.19
N ARG A 85 -6.33 -4.82 9.01
CA ARG A 85 -6.17 -4.17 7.71
C ARG A 85 -5.34 -5.01 6.75
N PHE A 86 -4.37 -5.77 7.25
CA PHE A 86 -3.59 -6.70 6.44
C PHE A 86 -4.47 -7.86 5.92
N GLU A 87 -5.32 -8.44 6.77
CA GLU A 87 -6.28 -9.47 6.33
C GLU A 87 -7.27 -8.89 5.29
N SER A 88 -7.74 -7.65 5.49
CA SER A 88 -8.56 -6.95 4.49
C SER A 88 -7.84 -6.76 3.14
N LEU A 89 -6.53 -6.53 3.15
CA LEU A 89 -5.72 -6.44 1.92
C LEU A 89 -5.57 -7.80 1.22
N LEU A 90 -5.48 -8.89 1.99
CA LEU A 90 -5.45 -10.24 1.44
C LEU A 90 -6.78 -10.60 0.78
N GLU A 91 -7.91 -10.22 1.39
CA GLU A 91 -9.25 -10.48 0.84
C GLU A 91 -9.64 -9.56 -0.33
N ALA A 92 -9.05 -8.37 -0.43
CA ALA A 92 -9.46 -7.34 -1.40
C ALA A 92 -9.49 -7.81 -2.87
N PRO A 93 -8.55 -8.65 -3.38
CA PRO A 93 -8.64 -9.19 -4.72
C PRO A 93 -9.75 -10.24 -4.91
N PHE A 94 -10.26 -10.83 -3.83
CA PHE A 94 -11.21 -11.95 -3.87
C PHE A 94 -12.65 -11.53 -3.55
N LYS A 95 -12.82 -10.42 -2.82
CA LYS A 95 -14.11 -9.94 -2.36
C LYS A 95 -14.44 -8.61 -3.02
N ALA A 96 -15.53 -8.59 -3.78
CA ALA A 96 -16.03 -7.34 -4.35
C ALA A 96 -16.37 -6.35 -3.22
N PRO A 97 -15.89 -5.10 -3.29
CA PRO A 97 -16.23 -4.09 -2.31
C PRO A 97 -17.75 -3.89 -2.29
N PRO A 98 -18.36 -3.67 -1.11
CA PRO A 98 -19.80 -3.46 -1.02
C PRO A 98 -20.19 -2.29 -1.92
N LYS A 99 -21.17 -2.51 -2.80
CA LYS A 99 -21.74 -1.44 -3.62
C LYS A 99 -22.24 -0.36 -2.66
N LYS A 100 -21.73 0.87 -2.78
CA LYS A 100 -22.27 2.00 -2.02
C LYS A 100 -23.76 2.06 -2.32
N LYS A 101 -24.61 2.02 -1.29
CA LYS A 101 -26.04 2.27 -1.43
C LYS A 101 -26.19 3.58 -2.19
N SER A 102 -26.87 3.55 -3.33
CA SER A 102 -27.37 4.77 -3.96
C SER A 102 -28.13 5.51 -2.87
N ASN A 103 -27.71 6.74 -2.59
CA ASN A 103 -28.48 7.64 -1.76
C ASN A 103 -29.66 8.10 -2.63
N ASP A 104 -30.64 7.20 -2.84
CA ASP A 104 -31.96 7.55 -3.39
C ASP A 104 -32.66 8.39 -2.33
N ARG A 105 -32.31 9.68 -2.30
CA ARG A 105 -33.15 10.73 -1.78
C ARG A 105 -33.91 11.28 -2.98
N TYR A 106 -34.98 10.60 -3.36
CA TYR A 106 -36.10 11.19 -4.08
C TYR A 106 -37.23 11.39 -3.09
#